data_AF-A0A453D7L3-F1
#
_entry.id   AF-A0A453D7L3-F1
#
_cell.length_a   1.000
_cell.length_b   1.000
_cell.length_c   1.000
_cell.angle_alpha   90.00
_cell.angle_beta   90.00
_cell.angle_gamma   90.00
#
_symmetry.space_group_name_H-M   'P 1'
#
loop_
_entity.id
_entity.type
_entity.pdbx_description
1 polymer ?
#
loop_
_entity_poly.entity_id
_entity_poly.type
_entity_poly.pdbx_seq_one_letter_code
_entity_poly.pdbx_strand_id
1 'polypeptide(L)'
;MQVTRLKDGAFVLGFQVCHVIGDAAGVTQFIRAIAELARGEAHPSVSPVWERGIFKARDPPRVRHDVYPAYDPTSPSRTVLGDHDDVDDPMLSTPTEELVGQYLRFGRKEVVALRRHLDTAQPCTTFELLTAFLWKCRTAALGYRPWQRVRLVLRVDVRGNGRCKLDPPIPRGYYGNAVLRPMAEAGVEDLCSRPLGHAVGLVRKA
;
A
#
# COMPACT_ATOMS: atom_id res chain seq x y z
N MET A 1 -7.54 15.68 16.33
CA MET A 1 -6.15 16.16 16.18
C MET A 1 -5.63 16.48 17.57
N GLN A 2 -4.38 16.12 17.86
CA GLN A 2 -3.70 16.41 19.11
C GLN A 2 -2.41 17.18 18.83
N VAL A 3 -2.14 18.21 19.62
CA VAL A 3 -0.86 18.95 19.57
C VAL A 3 -0.16 18.76 20.91
N THR A 4 1.00 18.13 20.89
CA THR A 4 1.82 17.89 22.08
C THR A 4 3.07 18.75 22.01
N ARG A 5 3.23 19.67 22.97
CA ARG A 5 4.48 20.45 23.13
C ARG A 5 5.47 19.65 23.97
N LEU A 6 6.69 19.50 23.47
CA LEU A 6 7.81 18.84 24.15
C LEU A 6 8.54 19.81 25.08
N LYS A 7 9.33 19.28 26.01
CA LYS A 7 10.03 20.07 27.04
C LYS A 7 11.00 21.11 26.46
N ASP A 8 11.58 20.82 25.30
CA ASP A 8 12.49 21.68 24.56
C ASP A 8 11.78 22.72 23.67
N GLY A 9 10.45 22.75 23.70
CA GLY A 9 9.64 23.67 22.90
C GLY A 9 9.28 23.15 21.51
N ALA A 10 9.74 21.96 21.11
CA ALA A 10 9.29 21.32 19.87
C ALA A 10 7.83 20.86 19.98
N PHE A 11 7.20 20.55 18.83
CA PHE A 11 5.81 20.11 18.76
C PHE A 11 5.67 18.80 18.01
N VAL A 12 4.77 17.94 18.49
CA VAL A 12 4.30 16.73 17.82
C VAL A 12 2.83 16.91 17.49
N LEU A 13 2.46 16.68 16.23
CA LEU A 13 1.06 16.70 15.78
C LEU A 13 0.57 15.27 15.55
N GLY A 14 -0.45 14.87 16.29
CA GLY A 14 -1.13 13.58 16.16
C GLY A 14 -2.46 13.71 15.42
N PHE A 15 -2.70 12.81 14.48
CA PHE A 15 -3.95 12.72 13.73
C PHE A 15 -4.58 11.34 13.90
N GLN A 16 -5.88 11.32 14.21
CA GLN A 16 -6.70 10.13 14.13
C GLN A 16 -7.75 10.38 13.04
N VAL A 17 -7.87 9.45 12.11
CA VAL A 17 -8.74 9.58 10.95
C VAL A 17 -9.57 8.32 10.81
N CYS A 18 -10.87 8.49 10.54
CA CYS A 18 -11.72 7.39 10.13
C CYS A 18 -11.42 7.02 8.66
N HIS A 19 -10.81 5.86 8.42
CA HIS A 19 -10.40 5.43 7.07
C HIS A 19 -11.59 5.24 6.11
N VAL A 20 -12.82 5.06 6.62
CA VAL A 20 -14.05 5.04 5.79
C VAL A 20 -14.25 6.39 5.08
N ILE A 21 -13.83 7.49 5.73
CA ILE A 21 -13.99 8.84 5.20
C ILE A 21 -12.91 9.17 4.17
N GLY A 22 -11.67 8.73 4.35
CA GLY A 22 -10.61 9.01 3.38
C GLY A 22 -9.37 8.14 3.54
N ASP A 23 -8.62 8.01 2.44
CA ASP A 23 -7.32 7.34 2.40
C ASP A 23 -6.16 8.29 2.77
N ALA A 24 -4.93 7.75 2.74
CA ALA A 24 -3.72 8.50 3.07
C ALA A 24 -3.51 9.76 2.20
N ALA A 25 -3.89 9.73 0.92
CA ALA A 25 -3.78 10.88 0.03
C ALA A 25 -4.79 11.98 0.44
N GLY A 26 -6.02 11.59 0.74
CA GLY A 26 -7.04 12.50 1.30
C GLY A 26 -6.59 13.13 2.61
N VAL A 27 -6.05 12.34 3.54
CA VAL A 27 -5.51 12.84 4.82
C VAL A 27 -4.34 13.82 4.60
N THR A 28 -3.44 13.51 3.68
CA THR A 28 -2.32 14.39 3.33
C THR A 28 -2.81 15.73 2.77
N GLN A 29 -3.83 15.70 1.90
CA GLN A 29 -4.47 16.92 1.38
C GLN A 29 -5.09 17.76 2.50
N PHE A 30 -5.77 17.12 3.46
CA PHE A 30 -6.36 17.80 4.61
C PHE A 30 -5.29 18.45 5.51
N ILE A 31 -4.23 17.72 5.85
CA ILE A 31 -3.12 18.26 6.66
C ILE A 31 -2.45 19.44 5.94
N ARG A 32 -2.26 19.34 4.61
CA ARG A 32 -1.71 20.43 3.81
C ARG A 32 -2.61 21.67 3.82
N ALA A 33 -3.92 21.48 3.68
CA ALA A 33 -4.89 22.59 3.77
C ALA A 33 -4.82 23.30 5.12
N ILE A 34 -4.74 22.54 6.23
CA ILE A 34 -4.55 23.14 7.57
C ILE A 34 -3.24 23.95 7.62
N ALA A 35 -2.14 23.39 7.12
CA ALA A 35 -0.85 24.06 7.13
C ALA A 35 -0.83 25.35 6.29
N GLU A 36 -1.53 25.36 5.15
CA GLU A 36 -1.66 26.54 4.30
C GLU A 36 -2.49 27.64 4.99
N LEU A 37 -3.66 27.30 5.53
CA LEU A 37 -4.49 28.24 6.28
C LEU A 37 -3.76 28.79 7.52
N ALA A 38 -3.01 27.96 8.23
CA ALA A 38 -2.21 28.38 9.39
C ALA A 38 -1.08 29.36 9.02
N ARG A 39 -0.60 29.35 7.77
CA ARG A 39 0.38 30.33 7.25
C ARG A 39 -0.27 31.65 6.80
N GLY A 40 -1.59 31.75 6.83
CA GLY A 40 -2.33 32.93 6.41
C GLY A 40 -2.79 32.91 4.95
N GLU A 41 -2.70 31.76 4.26
CA GLU A 41 -3.27 31.63 2.92
C GLU A 41 -4.80 31.77 2.99
N ALA A 42 -5.38 32.48 2.02
CA ALA A 42 -6.82 32.75 2.00
C ALA A 42 -7.67 31.48 1.72
N HIS A 43 -7.10 30.52 0.99
CA HIS A 43 -7.73 29.25 0.64
C HIS A 43 -6.68 28.17 0.38
N PRO A 44 -7.03 26.88 0.53
CA PRO A 44 -6.12 25.78 0.18
C PRO A 44 -5.78 25.79 -1.32
N SER A 45 -4.55 25.40 -1.66
CA SER A 45 -4.03 25.29 -3.03
C SER A 45 -4.75 24.24 -3.88
N VAL A 46 -5.44 23.30 -3.22
CA VAL A 46 -6.28 22.27 -3.86
C VAL A 46 -7.64 22.30 -3.18
N SER A 47 -8.65 22.77 -3.91
CA SER A 47 -10.04 22.75 -3.45
C SER A 47 -10.49 21.31 -3.22
N PRO A 48 -11.10 20.99 -2.06
CA PRO A 48 -11.63 19.66 -1.82
C PRO A 48 -12.81 19.39 -2.75
N VAL A 49 -12.84 18.19 -3.33
CA VAL A 49 -13.94 17.71 -4.18
C VAL A 49 -14.57 16.51 -3.48
N TRP A 50 -15.85 16.60 -3.15
CA TRP A 50 -16.54 15.51 -2.44
C TRP A 50 -16.98 14.39 -3.38
N GLU A 51 -17.63 14.75 -4.50
CA GLU A 51 -18.17 13.92 -5.61
C GLU A 51 -18.03 12.39 -5.48
N ARG A 52 -18.54 11.77 -4.41
CA ARG A 52 -18.36 10.32 -4.17
C ARG A 52 -19.06 9.46 -5.22
N GLY A 53 -20.03 10.03 -5.93
CA GLY A 53 -20.76 9.39 -7.01
C GLY A 53 -19.91 9.00 -8.21
N ILE A 54 -18.68 9.50 -8.35
CA ILE A 54 -17.76 9.08 -9.44
C ILE A 54 -17.42 7.57 -9.36
N PHE A 55 -17.52 6.97 -8.17
CA PHE A 55 -17.31 5.52 -7.96
C PHE A 55 -18.62 4.76 -7.87
N LYS A 56 -19.61 5.10 -8.70
CA LYS A 56 -20.84 4.31 -8.80
C LYS A 56 -20.54 2.94 -9.43
N ALA A 57 -21.14 1.89 -8.88
CA ALA A 57 -21.12 0.59 -9.52
C ALA A 57 -21.74 0.67 -10.92
N ARG A 58 -21.24 -0.14 -11.85
CA ARG A 58 -21.84 -0.27 -13.18
C ARG A 58 -23.26 -0.81 -13.05
N ASP A 59 -24.14 -0.37 -13.93
CA ASP A 59 -25.51 -0.85 -14.05
C ASP A 59 -25.77 -1.32 -15.49
N PRO A 60 -25.90 -2.64 -15.76
CA PRO A 60 -25.82 -3.74 -14.79
C PRO A 60 -24.37 -3.99 -14.31
N PRO A 61 -24.19 -4.64 -13.14
CA PRO A 61 -22.87 -5.03 -12.66
C PRO A 61 -22.11 -5.91 -13.66
N ARG A 62 -20.83 -5.61 -13.88
CA ARG A 62 -19.91 -6.42 -14.70
C ARG A 62 -18.69 -6.79 -13.88
N VAL A 63 -18.75 -7.93 -13.22
CA VAL A 63 -17.67 -8.44 -12.35
C VAL A 63 -16.64 -9.19 -13.21
N ARG A 64 -15.37 -8.86 -13.01
CA ARG A 64 -14.22 -9.47 -13.70
C ARG A 64 -13.28 -10.08 -12.67
N HIS A 65 -13.43 -11.37 -12.44
CA HIS A 65 -12.66 -12.13 -11.45
C HIS A 65 -11.18 -12.32 -11.87
N ASP A 66 -10.90 -12.21 -13.18
CA ASP A 66 -9.55 -12.24 -13.74
C ASP A 66 -8.67 -11.05 -13.31
N VAL A 67 -9.29 -9.92 -12.92
CA VAL A 67 -8.58 -8.71 -12.51
C VAL A 67 -8.25 -8.70 -11.02
N TYR A 68 -9.10 -9.33 -10.21
CA TYR A 68 -8.90 -9.46 -8.76
C TYR A 68 -9.24 -10.88 -8.32
N PRO A 69 -8.28 -11.83 -8.43
CA PRO A 69 -8.47 -13.23 -8.00
C PRO A 69 -8.89 -13.36 -6.53
N ALA A 70 -8.59 -12.34 -5.74
CA ALA A 70 -9.05 -12.10 -4.38
C ALA A 70 -10.57 -12.14 -4.18
N TYR A 71 -11.35 -11.81 -5.22
CA TYR A 71 -12.82 -11.81 -5.19
C TYR A 71 -13.42 -12.94 -6.01
N ASP A 72 -12.59 -13.84 -6.55
CA ASP A 72 -13.06 -15.04 -7.22
C ASP A 72 -13.53 -16.06 -6.17
N PRO A 73 -14.84 -16.37 -6.09
CA PRO A 73 -15.37 -17.31 -5.11
C PRO A 73 -14.87 -18.74 -5.31
N THR A 74 -14.32 -19.05 -6.49
CA THR A 74 -13.75 -20.35 -6.84
C THR A 74 -12.24 -20.43 -6.66
N SER A 75 -11.59 -19.29 -6.39
CA SER A 75 -10.15 -19.25 -6.17
C SER A 75 -9.82 -19.95 -4.86
N PRO A 76 -8.81 -20.85 -4.83
CA PRO A 76 -8.29 -21.41 -3.57
C PRO A 76 -7.69 -20.32 -2.66
N SER A 77 -7.56 -19.09 -3.15
CA SER A 77 -7.12 -17.88 -2.45
C SER A 77 -8.31 -17.03 -1.93
N ARG A 78 -9.27 -17.65 -1.22
CA ARG A 78 -10.50 -17.01 -0.68
C ARG A 78 -10.29 -15.83 0.28
N THR A 79 -9.06 -15.48 0.65
CA THR A 79 -8.78 -14.81 1.93
C THR A 79 -8.61 -13.28 1.91
N VAL A 80 -9.23 -12.55 0.97
CA VAL A 80 -9.08 -11.07 0.95
C VAL A 80 -10.19 -10.31 1.68
N LEU A 81 -11.31 -10.95 2.00
CA LEU A 81 -12.40 -10.32 2.76
C LEU A 81 -12.74 -11.09 4.02
N GLY A 82 -11.86 -11.12 5.00
CA GLY A 82 -12.20 -11.33 6.42
C GLY A 82 -12.86 -12.66 6.82
N ASP A 83 -13.23 -13.51 5.88
CA ASP A 83 -13.89 -14.78 6.13
C ASP A 83 -12.89 -15.93 5.95
N HIS A 84 -12.47 -16.41 7.12
CA HIS A 84 -12.04 -17.78 7.43
C HIS A 84 -10.64 -18.25 7.01
N ASP A 85 -9.89 -18.65 8.05
CA ASP A 85 -9.16 -19.92 8.12
C ASP A 85 -7.97 -20.16 7.20
N ASP A 86 -7.11 -19.17 6.95
CA ASP A 86 -5.68 -19.47 6.75
C ASP A 86 -5.04 -19.71 8.15
N VAL A 87 -5.42 -20.81 8.80
CA VAL A 87 -4.96 -21.22 10.16
C VAL A 87 -3.41 -21.33 10.22
N ASP A 88 -2.76 -21.43 9.07
CA ASP A 88 -1.31 -21.61 8.89
C ASP A 88 -0.57 -20.33 8.38
N ASP A 89 -1.17 -19.11 8.34
CA ASP A 89 -0.38 -17.88 8.13
C ASP A 89 0.16 -17.35 9.46
N PRO A 90 1.49 -17.44 9.73
CA PRO A 90 2.07 -17.00 10.99
C PRO A 90 1.77 -15.53 11.33
N MET A 91 1.59 -14.65 10.34
CA MET A 91 1.27 -13.25 10.64
C MET A 91 -0.17 -13.07 11.10
N LEU A 92 -1.12 -13.79 10.50
CA LEU A 92 -2.53 -13.67 10.86
C LEU A 92 -2.83 -14.42 12.17
N SER A 93 -2.04 -15.44 12.50
CA SER A 93 -2.17 -16.20 13.74
C SER A 93 -1.37 -15.63 14.92
N THR A 94 -0.41 -14.71 14.69
CA THR A 94 0.32 -14.05 15.79
C THR A 94 -0.59 -13.06 16.53
N PRO A 95 -0.77 -13.19 17.86
CA PRO A 95 -1.53 -12.24 18.67
C PRO A 95 -0.98 -10.82 18.56
N THR A 96 -1.86 -9.82 18.55
CA THR A 96 -1.44 -8.41 18.36
C THR A 96 -0.56 -7.92 19.52
N GLU A 97 -0.76 -8.45 20.72
CA GLU A 97 -0.01 -8.16 21.93
C GLU A 97 1.45 -8.64 21.86
N GLU A 98 1.73 -9.63 21.02
CA GLU A 98 3.08 -10.18 20.80
C GLU A 98 3.83 -9.45 19.67
N LEU A 99 3.13 -8.66 18.86
CA LEU A 99 3.73 -7.91 17.75
C LEU A 99 4.50 -6.69 18.27
N VAL A 100 5.78 -6.62 17.90
CA VAL A 100 6.64 -5.48 18.22
C VAL A 100 6.78 -4.55 17.01
N GLY A 101 6.50 -3.26 17.22
CA GLY A 101 6.78 -2.22 16.24
C GLY A 101 8.26 -1.83 16.25
N GLN A 102 8.95 -1.99 15.12
CA GLN A 102 10.33 -1.52 14.93
C GLN A 102 10.48 -0.70 13.65
N TYR A 103 11.35 0.31 13.70
CA TYR A 103 11.66 1.17 12.56
C TYR A 103 12.98 0.75 11.90
N LEU A 104 12.91 0.36 10.63
CA LEU A 104 14.08 0.10 9.80
C LEU A 104 14.34 1.30 8.89
N ARG A 105 15.53 1.91 9.01
CA ARG A 105 15.90 3.07 8.21
C ARG A 105 16.72 2.66 6.99
N PHE A 106 16.15 2.87 5.80
CA PHE A 106 16.85 2.69 4.52
C PHE A 106 17.26 4.04 3.96
N GLY A 107 18.54 4.38 4.06
CA GLY A 107 19.12 5.58 3.46
C GLY A 107 19.67 5.31 2.05
N ARG A 108 20.32 6.33 1.49
CA ARG A 108 20.92 6.25 0.16
C ARG A 108 21.95 5.11 0.05
N LYS A 109 22.75 4.87 1.10
CA LYS A 109 23.78 3.84 1.10
C LYS A 109 23.17 2.45 1.02
N GLU A 110 22.14 2.19 1.83
CA GLU A 110 21.43 0.91 1.86
C GLU A 110 20.71 0.66 0.52
N VAL A 111 20.04 1.67 -0.03
CA VAL A 111 19.38 1.55 -1.34
C VAL A 111 20.40 1.28 -2.46
N VAL A 112 21.56 1.94 -2.46
CA VAL A 112 22.62 1.68 -3.45
C VAL A 112 23.18 0.27 -3.30
N ALA A 113 23.37 -0.21 -2.07
CA ALA A 113 23.83 -1.58 -1.81
C ALA A 113 22.81 -2.60 -2.34
N LEU A 114 21.52 -2.43 -2.05
CA LEU A 114 20.45 -3.30 -2.56
C LEU A 114 20.38 -3.32 -4.09
N ARG A 115 20.61 -2.18 -4.75
CA ARG A 115 20.65 -2.09 -6.22
C ARG A 115 21.77 -2.91 -6.86
N ARG A 116 22.86 -3.21 -6.15
CA ARG A 116 23.95 -4.06 -6.65
C ARG A 116 23.54 -5.53 -6.76
N HIS A 117 22.43 -5.93 -6.13
CA HIS A 117 21.84 -7.26 -6.25
C HIS A 117 20.81 -7.38 -7.39
N LEU A 118 20.69 -6.33 -8.21
CA LEU A 118 19.88 -6.33 -9.43
C LEU A 118 20.79 -6.38 -10.65
N ASP A 119 20.30 -6.99 -11.72
CA ASP A 119 20.93 -6.87 -13.03
C ASP A 119 20.85 -5.41 -13.51
N THR A 120 21.95 -4.87 -14.03
CA THR A 120 22.06 -3.46 -14.44
C THR A 120 21.05 -3.04 -15.52
N ALA A 121 20.48 -4.01 -16.24
CA ALA A 121 19.48 -3.79 -17.28
C ALA A 121 18.04 -3.62 -16.76
N GLN A 122 17.76 -3.89 -15.48
CA GLN A 122 16.40 -3.82 -14.94
C GLN A 122 16.13 -2.41 -14.37
N PRO A 123 15.36 -1.54 -15.05
CA PRO A 123 14.91 -0.29 -14.42
C PRO A 123 14.14 -0.65 -13.15
N CYS A 124 14.33 0.06 -12.05
CA CYS A 124 13.68 -0.24 -10.77
C CYS A 124 13.55 1.01 -9.90
N THR A 125 12.33 1.32 -9.46
CA THR A 125 12.10 2.42 -8.50
C THR A 125 12.54 2.01 -7.10
N THR A 126 12.84 2.98 -6.23
CA THR A 126 13.19 2.67 -4.83
C THR A 126 12.03 1.98 -4.10
N PHE A 127 10.78 2.34 -4.43
CA PHE A 127 9.59 1.68 -3.89
C PHE A 127 9.52 0.21 -4.26
N GLU A 128 9.68 -0.12 -5.55
CA GLU A 128 9.69 -1.52 -6.03
C GLU A 128 10.80 -2.32 -5.35
N LEU A 129 12.00 -1.75 -5.27
CA LEU A 129 13.17 -2.39 -4.66
C LEU A 129 12.95 -2.72 -3.18
N LEU A 130 12.57 -1.71 -2.38
CA LEU A 130 12.40 -1.88 -0.94
C LEU A 130 11.21 -2.81 -0.64
N THR A 131 10.12 -2.68 -1.39
CA THR A 131 8.95 -3.55 -1.26
C THR A 131 9.32 -5.01 -1.54
N ALA A 132 10.03 -5.29 -2.65
CA ALA A 132 10.47 -6.64 -3.00
C ALA A 132 11.44 -7.21 -1.96
N PHE A 133 12.39 -6.41 -1.51
CA PHE A 133 13.36 -6.79 -0.49
C PHE A 133 12.68 -7.14 0.84
N LEU A 134 11.81 -6.25 1.34
CA LEU A 134 11.07 -6.47 2.58
C LEU A 134 10.12 -7.66 2.49
N TRP A 135 9.45 -7.86 1.35
CA TRP A 135 8.59 -9.02 1.14
C TRP A 135 9.38 -10.33 1.25
N LYS A 136 10.53 -10.42 0.56
CA LYS A 136 11.43 -11.57 0.62
C LYS A 136 11.96 -11.81 2.04
N CYS A 137 12.45 -10.76 2.71
CA CYS A 137 12.97 -10.85 4.07
C CYS A 137 11.90 -11.29 5.07
N ARG A 138 10.69 -10.70 5.00
CA ARG A 138 9.57 -11.06 5.87
C ARG A 138 9.15 -12.52 5.65
N THR A 139 9.05 -12.97 4.41
CA THR A 139 8.71 -14.36 4.10
C THR A 139 9.77 -15.33 4.63
N ALA A 140 11.06 -15.02 4.48
CA ALA A 140 12.14 -15.84 5.03
C ALA A 140 12.12 -15.88 6.56
N ALA A 141 11.82 -14.75 7.22
CA ALA A 141 11.84 -14.64 8.68
C ALA A 141 10.66 -15.35 9.37
N LEU A 142 9.49 -15.39 8.73
CA LEU A 142 8.27 -15.95 9.33
C LEU A 142 8.17 -17.49 9.23
N GLY A 143 9.15 -18.16 8.60
CA GLY A 143 9.22 -19.62 8.60
C GLY A 143 8.07 -20.32 7.89
N TYR A 144 7.47 -19.69 6.88
CA TYR A 144 6.44 -20.32 6.05
C TYR A 144 6.94 -21.63 5.43
N ARG A 145 6.02 -22.58 5.18
CA ARG A 145 6.39 -23.85 4.52
C ARG A 145 6.85 -23.58 3.07
N PRO A 146 7.83 -24.33 2.52
CA PRO A 146 8.39 -24.05 1.18
C PRO A 146 7.36 -23.97 0.05
N TRP A 147 6.29 -24.78 0.12
CA TRP A 147 5.20 -24.85 -0.86
C TRP A 147 4.08 -23.85 -0.61
N GLN A 148 4.08 -23.14 0.53
CA GLN A 148 3.04 -22.18 0.86
C GLN A 148 3.12 -20.97 -0.08
N ARG A 149 1.96 -20.43 -0.44
CA ARG A 149 1.87 -19.21 -1.24
C ARG A 149 1.81 -18.02 -0.30
N VAL A 150 2.65 -17.03 -0.55
CA VAL A 150 2.67 -15.77 0.18
C VAL A 150 2.21 -14.64 -0.73
N ARG A 151 1.50 -13.68 -0.16
CA ARG A 151 0.91 -12.55 -0.87
C ARG A 151 1.50 -11.24 -0.39
N LEU A 152 1.60 -10.31 -1.31
CA LEU A 152 1.93 -8.92 -1.05
C LEU A 152 0.82 -8.07 -1.65
N VAL A 153 0.10 -7.34 -0.79
CA VAL A 153 -0.96 -6.43 -1.23
C VAL A 153 -0.46 -5.00 -1.16
N LEU A 154 -0.50 -4.31 -2.29
CA LEU A 154 -0.10 -2.92 -2.40
C LEU A 154 -1.33 -2.00 -2.27
N ARG A 155 -1.07 -0.72 -2.04
CA ARG A 155 -2.08 0.34 -2.04
C ARG A 155 -1.64 1.37 -3.06
N VAL A 156 -2.40 1.51 -4.14
CA VAL A 156 -2.08 2.42 -5.25
C VAL A 156 -3.13 3.51 -5.31
N ASP A 157 -2.71 4.76 -5.10
CA ASP A 157 -3.56 5.92 -5.35
C ASP A 157 -3.83 6.03 -6.86
N VAL A 158 -5.10 6.18 -7.21
CA VAL A 158 -5.52 6.33 -8.61
C VAL A 158 -5.87 7.77 -8.97
N ARG A 159 -5.82 8.71 -8.01
CA ARG A 159 -5.94 10.14 -8.29
C ARG A 159 -4.79 10.60 -9.19
N GLY A 160 -5.13 11.17 -10.34
CA GLY A 160 -4.13 11.70 -11.28
C GLY A 160 -3.15 10.66 -11.85
N ASN A 161 -3.43 9.36 -11.68
CA ASN A 161 -2.56 8.31 -12.18
C ASN A 161 -2.83 8.07 -13.67
N GLY A 162 -1.91 8.51 -14.55
CA GLY A 162 -2.06 8.35 -16.01
C GLY A 162 -2.12 6.90 -16.50
N ARG A 163 -1.77 5.91 -15.66
CA ARG A 163 -1.96 4.48 -15.94
C ARG A 163 -3.37 4.01 -15.60
N CYS A 164 -4.07 4.70 -14.70
CA CYS A 164 -5.46 4.46 -14.36
C CYS A 164 -6.34 5.47 -15.08
N LYS A 165 -6.62 5.18 -16.35
CA LYS A 165 -7.53 5.98 -17.20
C LYS A 165 -8.97 5.69 -16.80
N LEU A 166 -9.42 6.32 -15.72
CA LEU A 166 -10.84 6.41 -15.41
C LEU A 166 -11.48 7.48 -16.30
N ASP A 167 -12.69 7.21 -16.75
CA ASP A 167 -13.50 8.13 -17.53
C ASP A 167 -14.85 8.34 -16.81
N PRO A 168 -15.10 9.52 -16.20
CA PRO A 168 -14.21 10.68 -16.14
C PRO A 168 -13.00 10.46 -15.18
N PRO A 169 -11.90 11.22 -15.33
CA PRO A 169 -10.75 11.14 -14.44
C PRO A 169 -11.12 11.59 -13.03
N ILE A 170 -10.46 11.02 -12.02
CA ILE A 170 -10.68 11.43 -10.62
C ILE A 170 -10.10 12.85 -10.42
N PRO A 171 -10.89 13.80 -9.90
CA PRO A 171 -10.41 15.15 -9.62
C PRO A 171 -9.23 15.14 -8.66
N ARG A 172 -8.24 16.00 -8.90
CA ARG A 172 -7.05 16.13 -8.02
C ARG A 172 -7.43 16.41 -6.56
N GLY A 173 -8.52 17.12 -6.33
CA GLY A 173 -9.02 17.46 -4.99
C GLY A 173 -9.94 16.41 -4.36
N TYR A 174 -10.16 15.26 -5.00
CA TYR A 174 -11.08 14.24 -4.52
C TYR A 174 -10.74 13.77 -3.10
N TYR A 175 -11.66 14.03 -2.17
CA TYR A 175 -11.53 13.67 -0.77
C TYR A 175 -12.41 12.45 -0.45
N GLY A 176 -11.77 11.30 -0.31
CA GLY A 176 -12.43 10.01 -0.18
C GLY A 176 -11.43 8.87 -0.24
N ASN A 177 -11.90 7.66 -0.58
CA ASN A 177 -11.03 6.53 -0.87
C ASN A 177 -10.95 6.36 -2.40
N ALA A 178 -9.76 6.51 -2.97
CA ALA A 178 -9.49 6.25 -4.38
C ALA A 178 -8.20 5.42 -4.50
N VAL A 179 -8.23 4.23 -3.90
CA VAL A 179 -7.10 3.33 -3.80
C VAL A 179 -7.44 1.99 -4.42
N LEU A 180 -6.60 1.51 -5.33
CA LEU A 180 -6.62 0.13 -5.79
C LEU A 180 -5.70 -0.73 -4.93
N ARG A 181 -6.02 -2.02 -4.88
CA ARG A 181 -5.31 -3.02 -4.07
C ARG A 181 -4.71 -4.11 -4.97
N PRO A 182 -3.70 -3.80 -5.79
CA PRO A 182 -3.02 -4.82 -6.56
C PRO A 182 -2.30 -5.80 -5.64
N MET A 183 -2.13 -7.02 -6.12
CA MET A 183 -1.60 -8.13 -5.35
C MET A 183 -0.54 -8.87 -6.17
N ALA A 184 0.63 -9.07 -5.57
CA ALA A 184 1.60 -10.05 -6.02
C ALA A 184 1.47 -11.32 -5.19
N GLU A 185 1.65 -12.48 -5.81
CA GLU A 185 1.62 -13.78 -5.14
C GLU A 185 2.76 -14.65 -5.67
N ALA A 186 3.46 -15.35 -4.77
CA ALA A 186 4.54 -16.27 -5.10
C ALA A 186 4.60 -17.43 -4.10
N GLY A 187 5.18 -18.55 -4.51
CA GLY A 187 5.56 -19.60 -3.57
C GLY A 187 6.76 -19.15 -2.72
N VAL A 188 6.84 -19.61 -1.47
CA VAL A 188 7.95 -19.28 -0.55
C VAL A 188 9.30 -19.64 -1.17
N GLU A 189 9.44 -20.85 -1.71
CA GLU A 189 10.68 -21.28 -2.35
C GLU A 189 11.05 -20.40 -3.55
N ASP A 190 10.11 -20.13 -4.46
CA ASP A 190 10.34 -19.28 -5.64
C ASP A 190 10.74 -17.84 -5.24
N LEU A 191 10.09 -17.27 -4.22
CA LEU A 191 10.40 -15.93 -3.73
C LEU A 191 11.76 -15.87 -3.00
N CYS A 192 12.05 -16.83 -2.13
CA CYS A 192 13.22 -16.81 -1.24
C CYS A 192 14.50 -17.34 -1.90
N SER A 193 14.42 -18.29 -2.83
CA SER A 193 15.60 -18.86 -3.50
C SER A 193 16.12 -18.01 -4.66
N ARG A 194 15.26 -17.25 -5.35
CA ARG A 194 15.62 -16.50 -6.57
C ARG A 194 16.25 -15.13 -6.29
N PRO A 195 17.01 -14.55 -7.24
CA PRO A 195 17.58 -13.22 -7.08
C PRO A 195 16.53 -12.13 -6.79
N LEU A 196 16.95 -11.02 -6.17
CA LEU A 196 16.06 -9.91 -5.80
C LEU A 196 15.31 -9.32 -7.01
N GLY A 197 15.92 -9.35 -8.20
CA GLY A 197 15.30 -8.91 -9.45
C GLY A 197 14.02 -9.66 -9.82
N HIS A 198 13.89 -10.94 -9.41
CA HIS A 198 12.66 -11.72 -9.58
C HIS A 198 11.51 -11.13 -8.76
N ALA A 199 11.75 -10.89 -7.47
CA ALA A 199 10.77 -10.27 -6.58
C ALA A 199 10.39 -8.86 -7.04
N VAL A 200 11.35 -8.07 -7.54
CA VAL A 200 11.08 -6.76 -8.16
C VAL A 200 10.17 -6.90 -9.39
N GLY A 201 10.41 -7.91 -10.22
CA GLY A 201 9.57 -8.21 -11.38
C GLY A 201 8.13 -8.54 -10.99
N LEU A 202 7.93 -9.33 -9.92
CA LEU A 202 6.61 -9.64 -9.37
C LEU A 202 5.90 -8.39 -8.84
N VAL A 203 6.59 -7.54 -8.08
CA VAL A 203 6.04 -6.28 -7.54
C VAL A 203 5.63 -5.33 -8.66
N ARG A 204 6.40 -5.25 -9.74
CA ARG A 204 6.07 -4.40 -10.90
C ARG A 204 4.88 -4.90 -11.70
N LYS A 205 4.73 -6.22 -11.80
CA LYS A 205 3.67 -6.85 -12.59
C LYS A 205 2.31 -6.74 -11.90
N ALA A 206 2.29 -6.71 -10.57
CA ALA A 206 1.09 -6.49 -9.75
C ALA A 206 0.50 -5.10 -9.97
#